data_AF-A0A1Q8ZK91-F1
#
_entry.id   AF-A0A1Q8ZK91-F1
#
_cell.length_a   1.000
_cell.length_b   1.000
_cell.length_c   1.000
_cell.angle_alpha   90.00
_cell.angle_beta   90.00
_cell.angle_gamma   90.00
#
_symmetry.space_group_name_H-M   'P 1'
#
loop_
_entity.id
_entity.type
_entity.pdbx_description
1 polymer ?
#
loop_
_entity_poly.entity_id
_entity_poly.type
_entity_poly.pdbx_seq_one_letter_code
_entity_poly.pdbx_strand_id
1 'polypeptide(L)'
;MGRPRYFCVQPTPEGPCGERAVAHGKCQPLCWSCLAAQYPERAKLKVRKEHLLQAELQRRLPWLGERATQLVWDCPVPGGCTLKRPDMLYRFEDRFVQVEVDEEGHEDLSCADEDSRLELIAADVGLPGLVLRLNPDAERILKRRRWKNGEQSFCVGDADAFNALFDSAETEVEAFLNEPAPEGVRVAGFPASWWE
;
A
#
# COMPACT_ATOMS: atom_id res chain seq x y z
N MET A 1 -1.12 -16.29 31.42
CA MET A 1 -0.35 -15.04 31.28
C MET A 1 0.93 -15.34 30.54
N GLY A 2 1.14 -14.70 29.39
CA GLY A 2 2.41 -14.71 28.67
C GLY A 2 2.32 -13.63 27.60
N ARG A 3 2.74 -12.40 27.93
CA ARG A 3 2.82 -11.32 26.94
C ARG A 3 3.72 -11.79 25.78
N PRO A 4 3.34 -11.58 24.51
CA PRO A 4 4.26 -11.86 23.41
C PRO A 4 5.54 -11.05 23.64
N ARG A 5 6.68 -11.74 23.70
CA ARG A 5 7.99 -11.09 23.76
C ARG A 5 8.18 -10.38 22.42
N TYR A 6 8.00 -9.07 22.40
CA TYR A 6 8.39 -8.24 21.26
C TYR A 6 9.88 -8.49 21.00
N PHE A 7 10.17 -9.17 19.89
CA PHE A 7 11.54 -9.43 19.48
C PHE A 7 12.10 -8.12 18.91
N CYS A 8 12.99 -7.50 19.68
CA CYS A 8 13.82 -6.41 19.23
C CYS A 8 14.81 -6.95 18.20
N VAL A 9 14.55 -6.66 16.93
CA VAL A 9 15.49 -6.97 15.86
C VAL A 9 16.42 -5.77 15.71
N GLN A 10 17.72 -5.97 15.89
CA GLN A 10 18.69 -4.88 15.72
C GLN A 10 18.78 -4.54 14.24
N PRO A 11 18.54 -3.29 13.83
CA PRO A 11 18.69 -2.90 12.44
C PRO A 11 20.15 -3.06 12.03
N THR A 12 20.41 -3.82 10.96
CA THR A 12 21.72 -3.81 10.30
C THR A 12 21.77 -2.68 9.27
N PRO A 13 22.95 -2.07 9.02
CA PRO A 13 23.11 -1.00 8.03
C PRO A 13 22.75 -1.41 6.58
N GLU A 14 22.64 -2.71 6.33
CA GLU A 14 22.64 -3.31 4.99
C GLU A 14 21.24 -3.46 4.37
N GLY A 15 20.23 -2.72 4.85
CA GLY A 15 18.88 -2.68 4.27
C GLY A 15 18.60 -1.35 3.57
N PRO A 16 17.66 -1.29 2.60
CA PRO A 16 17.26 -0.05 1.93
C PRO A 16 16.69 1.00 2.91
N CYS A 17 16.29 0.55 4.10
CA CYS A 17 15.80 1.36 5.22
C CYS A 17 16.86 1.64 6.31
N GLY A 18 18.10 1.13 6.15
CA GLY A 18 19.09 0.95 7.23
C GLY A 18 19.67 2.24 7.82
N GLU A 19 19.85 3.29 7.03
CA GLU A 19 20.51 4.53 7.51
C GLU A 19 19.65 5.31 8.52
N ARG A 20 18.31 5.24 8.44
CA ARG A 20 17.40 5.92 9.38
C ARG A 20 17.21 5.16 10.70
N ALA A 21 17.55 3.88 10.76
CA ALA A 21 17.30 3.02 11.92
C ALA A 21 18.34 3.18 13.05
N VAL A 22 19.51 3.78 12.76
CA VAL A 22 20.64 3.88 13.70
C VAL A 22 20.51 5.09 14.66
N ALA A 23 19.70 6.09 14.32
CA ALA A 23 19.70 7.40 15.01
C ALA A 23 18.99 7.43 16.38
N HIS A 24 18.17 6.45 16.72
CA HIS A 24 17.40 6.45 17.96
C HIS A 24 17.42 5.06 18.60
N GLY A 25 18.11 4.91 19.74
CA GLY A 25 18.33 3.65 20.47
C GLY A 25 17.09 2.94 21.03
N LYS A 26 16.02 2.78 20.23
CA LYS A 26 14.82 2.00 20.49
C LYS A 26 14.45 1.23 19.21
N CYS A 27 14.11 -0.04 19.35
CA CYS A 27 13.77 -0.92 18.24
C CYS A 27 12.61 -0.38 17.42
N GLN A 28 12.93 0.13 16.23
CA GLN A 28 11.94 0.40 15.20
C GLN A 28 11.52 -0.94 14.56
N PRO A 29 10.23 -1.16 14.29
CA PRO A 29 9.80 -2.32 13.51
C PRO A 29 10.41 -2.24 12.11
N LEU A 30 11.13 -3.29 11.69
CA LEU A 30 11.55 -3.43 10.29
C LEU A 30 10.30 -3.41 9.40
N CYS A 31 10.33 -2.73 8.24
CA CYS A 31 9.30 -2.91 7.21
C CYS A 31 9.31 -4.37 6.71
N TRP A 32 8.23 -4.81 6.05
CA TRP A 32 8.13 -6.19 5.60
C TRP A 32 9.31 -6.62 4.72
N SER A 33 9.74 -5.75 3.79
CA SER A 33 10.89 -6.01 2.91
C SER A 33 12.20 -6.15 3.70
N CYS A 34 12.46 -5.26 4.67
CA CYS A 34 13.66 -5.33 5.51
C CYS A 34 13.61 -6.55 6.46
N LEU A 35 12.43 -6.94 6.97
CA LEU A 35 12.25 -8.15 7.77
C LEU A 35 12.49 -9.41 6.93
N ALA A 36 11.93 -9.47 5.72
CA ALA A 36 12.05 -10.63 4.83
C ALA A 36 13.47 -10.82 4.30
N ALA A 37 14.18 -9.73 4.01
CA ALA A 37 15.57 -9.77 3.59
C ALA A 37 16.50 -10.24 4.73
N GLN A 38 16.30 -9.76 5.96
CA GLN A 38 17.17 -10.08 7.10
C GLN A 38 16.81 -11.41 7.81
N TYR A 39 15.54 -11.83 7.77
CA TYR A 39 15.03 -13.01 8.46
C TYR A 39 14.05 -13.82 7.59
N PRO A 40 14.52 -14.39 6.47
CA PRO A 40 13.66 -15.09 5.51
C PRO A 40 12.91 -16.28 6.12
N GLU A 41 13.47 -16.94 7.13
CA GLU A 41 12.84 -18.06 7.84
C GLU A 41 11.69 -17.62 8.76
N ARG A 42 11.66 -16.34 9.12
CA ARG A 42 10.61 -15.72 9.95
C ARG A 42 9.56 -15.00 9.12
N ALA A 43 9.86 -14.76 7.84
CA ALA A 43 8.96 -14.15 6.88
C ALA A 43 7.84 -15.12 6.48
N LYS A 44 6.96 -15.46 7.43
CA LYS A 44 5.72 -16.17 7.15
C LYS A 44 4.75 -15.19 6.52
N LEU A 45 4.67 -15.19 5.19
CA LEU A 45 3.72 -14.38 4.42
C LEU A 45 2.29 -14.77 4.83
N LYS A 46 1.66 -13.93 5.65
CA LYS A 46 0.20 -13.93 5.75
C LYS A 46 -0.30 -13.23 4.49
N VAL A 47 -0.81 -13.99 3.54
CA VAL A 47 -1.46 -13.41 2.34
C VAL A 47 -2.75 -12.72 2.81
N ARG A 48 -2.79 -11.40 2.68
CA ARG A 48 -3.93 -10.53 2.97
C ARG A 48 -4.64 -10.20 1.66
N LYS A 49 -5.80 -9.53 1.70
CA LYS A 49 -6.45 -9.07 0.47
C LYS A 49 -5.58 -8.02 -0.20
N GLU A 50 -4.99 -7.14 0.60
CA GLU A 50 -3.97 -6.16 0.20
C GLU A 50 -2.90 -6.75 -0.73
N HIS A 51 -2.22 -7.83 -0.32
CA HIS A 51 -1.18 -8.45 -1.13
C HIS A 51 -1.68 -8.96 -2.50
N LEU A 52 -2.93 -9.43 -2.57
CA LEU A 52 -3.52 -9.89 -3.81
C LEU A 52 -3.83 -8.71 -4.73
N LEU A 53 -4.33 -7.61 -4.16
CA LEU A 53 -4.66 -6.40 -4.91
C LEU A 53 -3.40 -5.72 -5.47
N GLN A 54 -2.36 -5.57 -4.65
CA GLN A 54 -1.07 -5.01 -5.06
C GLN A 54 -0.42 -5.85 -6.17
N ALA A 55 -0.46 -7.19 -6.05
CA ALA A 55 0.09 -8.07 -7.07
C ALA A 55 -0.67 -7.97 -8.40
N GLU A 56 -2.00 -7.88 -8.36
CA GLU A 56 -2.81 -7.74 -9.56
C GLU A 56 -2.61 -6.37 -10.22
N LEU A 57 -2.49 -5.30 -9.44
CA LEU A 57 -2.15 -3.96 -9.94
C LEU A 57 -0.81 -3.98 -10.69
N GLN A 58 0.23 -4.59 -10.09
CA GLN A 58 1.55 -4.71 -10.74
C GLN A 58 1.50 -5.57 -12.00
N ARG A 59 0.65 -6.60 -12.02
CA ARG A 59 0.47 -7.49 -13.19
C ARG A 59 -0.20 -6.75 -14.35
N ARG A 60 -1.19 -5.90 -14.06
CA ARG A 60 -1.96 -5.15 -15.07
C ARG A 60 -1.25 -3.88 -15.52
N LEU A 61 -0.56 -3.20 -14.60
CA LEU A 61 0.12 -1.93 -14.83
C LEU A 61 1.64 -2.03 -14.66
N PRO A 62 2.36 -2.96 -15.32
CA PRO A 62 3.81 -3.04 -15.20
C PRO A 62 4.48 -1.74 -15.69
N TRP A 63 3.87 -1.12 -16.70
CA TRP A 63 4.29 0.16 -17.28
C TRP A 63 4.26 1.32 -16.26
N LEU A 64 3.44 1.24 -15.21
CA LEU A 64 3.38 2.28 -14.18
C LEU A 64 4.67 2.32 -13.38
N GLY A 65 5.19 1.14 -13.02
CA GLY A 65 6.49 1.00 -12.36
C GLY A 65 7.66 1.35 -13.29
N GLU A 66 7.58 1.01 -14.57
CA GLU A 66 8.61 1.34 -15.57
C GLU A 66 8.74 2.84 -15.83
N ARG A 67 7.63 3.59 -15.74
CA ARG A 67 7.60 5.06 -15.94
C ARG A 67 7.94 5.85 -14.67
N ALA A 68 7.77 5.25 -13.49
CA ALA A 68 8.02 5.93 -12.24
C ALA A 68 9.53 6.18 -12.03
N THR A 69 9.88 7.37 -11.56
CA THR A 69 11.25 7.69 -11.14
C THR A 69 11.59 7.04 -9.80
N GLN A 70 10.58 6.73 -8.99
CA GLN A 70 10.73 6.01 -7.73
C GLN A 70 9.45 5.22 -7.40
N LEU A 71 9.64 3.99 -6.92
CA LEU A 71 8.60 3.14 -6.35
C LEU A 71 8.86 2.96 -4.84
N VAL A 72 7.84 3.22 -4.03
CA VAL A 72 7.85 3.01 -2.56
C VAL A 72 6.75 2.00 -2.22
N TRP A 73 7.08 1.01 -1.38
CA TRP A 73 6.15 -0.06 -0.97
C TRP A 73 6.27 -0.32 0.53
N ASP A 74 5.19 -0.14 1.28
CA ASP A 74 5.09 -0.38 2.74
C ASP A 74 6.25 0.27 3.54
N CYS A 75 6.73 1.40 3.03
CA CYS A 75 7.87 2.14 3.56
C CYS A 75 7.54 3.63 3.63
N PRO A 76 8.10 4.38 4.59
CA PRO A 76 7.98 5.84 4.57
C PRO A 76 8.58 6.43 3.30
N VAL A 77 8.02 7.54 2.84
CA VAL A 77 8.51 8.26 1.66
C VAL A 77 9.98 8.67 1.90
N PRO A 78 10.93 8.25 1.05
CA PRO A 78 12.33 8.65 1.19
C PRO A 78 12.48 10.17 1.10
N GLY A 79 13.21 10.76 2.04
CA GLY A 79 13.34 12.22 2.14
C GLY A 79 12.15 12.93 2.82
N GLY A 80 11.04 12.21 3.05
CA GLY A 80 9.91 12.71 3.83
C GLY A 80 10.23 12.90 5.32
N CYS A 81 9.41 13.71 5.97
CA CYS A 81 9.50 14.12 7.37
C CYS A 81 8.68 13.24 8.31
N THR A 82 7.73 12.44 7.80
CA THR A 82 6.90 11.56 8.63
C THR A 82 7.33 10.09 8.57
N LEU A 83 6.76 9.30 9.49
CA LEU A 83 6.86 7.83 9.47
C LEU A 83 5.65 7.16 8.82
N LYS A 84 4.76 7.95 8.19
CA LYS A 84 3.57 7.42 7.52
C LYS A 84 4.00 6.69 6.25
N ARG A 85 3.30 5.61 5.94
CA ARG A 85 3.66 4.68 4.88
C ARG A 85 2.45 4.52 3.97
N PRO A 86 2.59 4.74 2.65
CA PRO A 86 1.60 4.27 1.71
C PRO A 86 1.74 2.76 1.53
N ASP A 87 0.67 2.12 1.06
CA ASP A 87 0.76 0.72 0.62
C ASP A 87 1.67 0.64 -0.61
N MET A 88 1.38 1.46 -1.63
CA MET A 88 2.28 1.68 -2.77
C MET A 88 2.29 3.15 -3.18
N LEU A 89 3.44 3.63 -3.64
CA LEU A 89 3.59 4.97 -4.21
C LEU A 89 4.54 4.99 -5.40
N TYR A 90 4.06 5.55 -6.50
CA TYR A 90 4.77 5.76 -7.76
C TYR A 90 5.02 7.26 -7.92
N ARG A 91 6.28 7.67 -7.85
CA ARG A 91 6.68 9.06 -8.07
C ARG A 91 7.09 9.26 -9.52
N PHE A 92 6.68 10.37 -10.11
CA PHE A 92 7.11 10.86 -11.43
C PHE A 92 7.87 12.18 -11.26
N GLU A 93 8.28 12.80 -12.35
CA GLU A 93 8.98 14.09 -12.31
C GLU A 93 8.09 15.21 -11.76
N ASP A 94 6.81 15.24 -12.14
CA ASP A 94 5.89 16.34 -11.87
C ASP A 94 4.70 15.97 -10.98
N ARG A 95 4.49 14.69 -10.68
CA ARG A 95 3.33 14.19 -9.93
C ARG A 95 3.60 12.85 -9.24
N PHE A 96 2.62 12.35 -8.48
CA PHE A 96 2.65 11.00 -7.92
C PHE A 96 1.32 10.25 -8.06
N VAL A 97 1.39 8.92 -8.00
CA VAL A 97 0.23 8.03 -7.81
C VAL A 97 0.47 7.22 -6.54
N GLN A 98 -0.41 7.35 -5.56
CA GLN A 98 -0.44 6.56 -4.33
C GLN A 98 -1.60 5.56 -4.44
N VAL A 99 -1.36 4.32 -4.00
CA VAL A 99 -2.38 3.28 -3.92
C VAL A 99 -2.54 2.90 -2.45
N GLU A 100 -3.78 2.80 -2.00
CA GLU A 100 -4.18 2.33 -0.67
C GLU A 100 -5.21 1.21 -0.86
N VAL A 101 -4.98 0.06 -0.23
CA VAL A 101 -5.97 -1.02 -0.16
C VAL A 101 -6.69 -0.95 1.17
N ASP A 102 -7.98 -0.61 1.09
CA ASP A 102 -8.82 -0.39 2.26
C ASP A 102 -9.70 -1.61 2.50
N GLU A 103 -9.27 -2.49 3.41
CA GLU A 103 -10.05 -3.65 3.83
C GLU A 103 -11.07 -3.24 4.91
N GLU A 104 -12.29 -3.79 4.82
CA GLU A 104 -13.37 -3.66 5.82
C GLU A 104 -13.85 -2.23 6.15
N GLY A 105 -13.54 -1.24 5.33
CA GLY A 105 -14.16 0.10 5.33
C GLY A 105 -14.39 0.70 6.72
N HIS A 106 -13.38 1.34 7.28
CA HIS A 106 -13.41 2.18 8.50
C HIS A 106 -14.65 2.09 9.44
N GLU A 107 -14.89 0.96 10.10
CA GLU A 107 -15.84 0.95 11.24
C GLU A 107 -15.20 1.46 12.55
N ASP A 108 -13.87 1.45 12.69
CA ASP A 108 -13.21 1.61 14.01
C ASP A 108 -11.98 2.56 14.10
N LEU A 109 -11.70 3.38 13.09
CA LEU A 109 -10.73 4.49 13.19
C LEU A 109 -11.37 5.72 12.57
N SER A 110 -11.34 6.85 13.27
CA SER A 110 -12.01 8.06 12.80
C SER A 110 -11.49 8.39 11.40
N CYS A 111 -12.37 8.52 10.39
CA CYS A 111 -11.97 8.82 9.02
C CYS A 111 -11.01 10.03 8.94
N ALA A 112 -11.10 10.93 9.92
CA ALA A 112 -10.17 12.04 10.13
C ALA A 112 -8.69 11.62 10.29
N ASP A 113 -8.39 10.50 10.96
CA ASP A 113 -7.01 10.02 11.15
C ASP A 113 -6.41 9.43 9.86
N GLU A 114 -7.27 8.87 9.01
CA GLU A 114 -6.93 8.29 7.72
C GLU A 114 -6.71 9.38 6.68
N ASP A 115 -7.63 10.34 6.57
CA ASP A 115 -7.46 11.50 5.70
C ASP A 115 -6.23 12.31 6.10
N SER A 116 -6.01 12.51 7.41
CA SER A 116 -4.79 13.13 7.93
C SER A 116 -3.53 12.33 7.56
N ARG A 117 -3.60 10.99 7.51
CA ARG A 117 -2.46 10.18 7.03
C ARG A 117 -2.17 10.45 5.56
N LEU A 118 -3.19 10.45 4.72
CA LEU A 118 -3.05 10.65 3.27
C LEU A 118 -2.47 12.04 2.99
N GLU A 119 -2.95 13.07 3.68
CA GLU A 119 -2.42 14.43 3.61
C GLU A 119 -0.94 14.50 4.00
N LEU A 120 -0.55 13.83 5.10
CA LEU A 120 0.85 13.79 5.54
C LEU A 120 1.76 13.07 4.54
N ILE A 121 1.31 11.97 3.94
CA ILE A 121 2.07 11.27 2.90
C ILE A 121 2.23 12.17 1.68
N ALA A 122 1.15 12.81 1.22
CA ALA A 122 1.22 13.73 0.09
C ALA A 122 2.16 14.92 0.35
N ALA A 123 2.14 15.47 1.58
CA ALA A 123 3.05 16.52 2.00
C ALA A 123 4.52 16.06 2.00
N ASP A 124 4.79 14.82 2.42
CA ASP A 124 6.14 14.22 2.36
C ASP A 124 6.64 14.03 0.92
N VAL A 125 5.72 13.82 -0.04
CA VAL A 125 6.07 13.72 -1.47
C VAL A 125 6.34 15.10 -2.07
N GLY A 126 5.51 16.09 -1.73
CA GLY A 126 5.63 17.48 -2.15
C GLY A 126 5.28 17.73 -3.62
N LEU A 127 4.44 16.88 -4.23
CA LEU A 127 3.98 16.99 -5.61
C LEU A 127 2.45 16.89 -5.67
N PRO A 128 1.79 17.37 -6.74
CA PRO A 128 0.40 17.01 -7.00
C PRO A 128 0.27 15.50 -7.23
N GLY A 129 -0.90 14.94 -6.99
CA GLY A 129 -1.03 13.49 -7.02
C GLY A 129 -2.43 12.94 -7.12
N LEU A 130 -2.47 11.65 -7.37
CA LEU A 130 -3.67 10.82 -7.32
C LEU A 130 -3.51 9.80 -6.19
N VAL A 131 -4.48 9.75 -5.28
CA VAL A 131 -4.62 8.69 -4.29
C VAL A 131 -5.73 7.76 -4.74
N LEU A 132 -5.37 6.53 -5.11
CA LEU A 132 -6.27 5.45 -5.48
C LEU A 132 -6.59 4.61 -4.25
N ARG A 133 -7.85 4.61 -3.84
CA ARG A 133 -8.34 3.76 -2.76
C ARG A 133 -9.07 2.57 -3.34
N LEU A 134 -8.53 1.36 -3.14
CA LEU A 134 -9.13 0.11 -3.62
C LEU A 134 -9.76 -0.62 -2.46
N ASN A 135 -11.07 -0.84 -2.50
CA ASN A 135 -11.76 -1.62 -1.48
C ASN A 135 -12.22 -2.99 -2.04
N PRO A 136 -11.58 -4.10 -1.64
CA PRO A 136 -11.96 -5.44 -2.08
C PRO A 136 -13.18 -6.03 -1.34
N ASP A 137 -13.67 -5.36 -0.30
CA ASP A 137 -14.81 -5.81 0.50
C ASP A 137 -16.15 -5.25 0.04
N ALA A 138 -16.15 -4.12 -0.66
CA ALA A 138 -17.35 -3.42 -1.11
C ALA A 138 -18.34 -4.34 -1.85
N GLU A 139 -17.83 -5.12 -2.80
CA GLU A 139 -18.61 -6.09 -3.56
C GLU A 139 -18.28 -7.54 -3.19
N ARG A 140 -17.53 -7.75 -2.08
CA ARG A 140 -17.04 -9.08 -1.66
C ARG A 140 -16.37 -9.85 -2.80
N ILE A 141 -15.56 -9.15 -3.60
CA ILE A 141 -14.91 -9.70 -4.80
C ILE A 141 -13.91 -10.80 -4.45
N LEU A 142 -13.48 -10.88 -3.18
CA LEU A 142 -12.61 -11.92 -2.66
C LEU A 142 -13.35 -12.88 -1.71
N LYS A 143 -13.04 -14.17 -1.85
CA LYS A 143 -13.50 -15.24 -0.97
C LYS A 143 -12.34 -15.80 -0.17
N ARG A 144 -12.56 -16.03 1.13
CA ARG A 144 -11.59 -16.70 2.00
C ARG A 144 -11.59 -18.20 1.70
N ARG A 145 -10.39 -18.77 1.54
CA ARG A 145 -10.17 -20.21 1.33
C ARG A 145 -9.26 -20.77 2.42
N ARG A 146 -9.54 -21.98 2.88
CA ARG A 146 -8.66 -22.73 3.80
C ARG A 146 -7.97 -23.87 3.06
N TRP A 147 -6.65 -23.93 3.16
CA TRP A 147 -5.83 -24.99 2.57
C TRP A 147 -5.80 -26.23 3.46
N LYS A 148 -5.37 -27.37 2.89
CA LYS A 148 -5.26 -28.65 3.61
C LYS A 148 -4.29 -28.59 4.80
N ASN A 149 -3.27 -27.73 4.73
CA ASN A 149 -2.33 -27.47 5.83
C ASN A 149 -2.90 -26.56 6.93
N GLY A 150 -4.16 -26.12 6.80
CA GLY A 150 -4.85 -25.27 7.76
C GLY A 150 -4.65 -23.76 7.53
N GLU A 151 -3.78 -23.37 6.60
CA GLU A 151 -3.54 -21.95 6.26
C GLU A 151 -4.75 -21.33 5.58
N GLN A 152 -4.91 -20.02 5.75
CA GLN A 152 -5.94 -19.24 5.10
C GLN A 152 -5.33 -18.47 3.93
N SER A 153 -6.07 -18.35 2.83
CA SER A 153 -5.78 -17.45 1.73
C SER A 153 -7.06 -16.79 1.23
N PHE A 154 -6.91 -15.88 0.28
CA PHE A 154 -8.00 -15.31 -0.49
C PHE A 154 -7.92 -15.79 -1.94
N CYS A 155 -9.07 -15.89 -2.59
CA CYS A 155 -9.18 -16.12 -4.03
C CYS A 155 -10.28 -15.22 -4.60
N VAL A 156 -10.22 -14.95 -5.91
CA VAL A 156 -11.27 -14.21 -6.61
C VAL A 156 -12.57 -14.97 -6.50
N GLY A 157 -13.58 -14.31 -5.94
CA GLY A 157 -14.91 -14.86 -5.70
C GLY A 157 -15.92 -14.50 -6.78
N ASP A 158 -15.76 -13.32 -7.36
CA ASP A 158 -16.48 -12.79 -8.51
C ASP A 158 -15.44 -12.20 -9.46
N ALA A 159 -15.26 -12.82 -10.62
CA ALA A 159 -14.21 -12.42 -11.56
C ALA A 159 -14.58 -11.13 -12.31
N ASP A 160 -15.87 -10.90 -12.57
CA ASP A 160 -16.32 -9.74 -13.32
C ASP A 160 -16.19 -8.48 -12.46
N ALA A 161 -16.67 -8.54 -11.21
CA ALA A 161 -16.50 -7.45 -10.25
C ALA A 161 -15.01 -7.18 -9.93
N PHE A 162 -14.21 -8.25 -9.79
CA PHE A 162 -12.76 -8.11 -9.59
C PHE A 162 -12.10 -7.40 -10.76
N ASN A 163 -12.38 -7.80 -11.99
CA ASN A 163 -11.82 -7.13 -13.17
C ASN A 163 -12.32 -5.70 -13.31
N ALA A 164 -13.61 -5.43 -13.09
CA ALA A 164 -14.19 -4.10 -13.17
C ALA A 164 -13.54 -3.11 -12.19
N LEU A 165 -13.19 -3.57 -10.97
CA LEU A 165 -12.42 -2.77 -10.01
C LEU A 165 -11.09 -2.30 -10.61
N PHE A 166 -10.31 -3.22 -11.19
CA PHE A 166 -9.02 -2.89 -11.78
C PHE A 166 -9.14 -2.09 -13.08
N ASP A 167 -10.12 -2.40 -13.93
CA ASP A 167 -10.36 -1.64 -15.17
C ASP A 167 -10.69 -0.16 -14.86
N SER A 168 -11.46 0.08 -13.79
CA SER A 168 -11.76 1.43 -13.30
C SER A 168 -10.52 2.15 -12.78
N ALA A 169 -9.72 1.46 -11.96
CA ALA A 169 -8.49 2.02 -11.40
C ALA A 169 -7.44 2.31 -12.50
N GLU A 170 -7.30 1.42 -13.48
CA GLU A 170 -6.44 1.57 -14.65
C GLU A 170 -6.84 2.78 -15.48
N THR A 171 -8.14 2.91 -15.81
CA THR A 171 -8.67 4.05 -16.55
C THR A 171 -8.36 5.37 -15.84
N GLU A 172 -8.51 5.41 -14.52
CA GLU A 172 -8.24 6.61 -13.72
C GLU A 172 -6.74 6.97 -13.67
N VAL A 173 -5.87 5.97 -13.52
CA VAL A 173 -4.40 6.17 -13.59
C VAL A 173 -4.00 6.69 -14.97
N GLU A 174 -4.51 6.08 -16.04
CA GLU A 174 -4.20 6.48 -17.40
C GLU A 174 -4.66 7.91 -17.69
N ALA A 175 -5.89 8.26 -17.31
CA ALA A 175 -6.39 9.62 -17.45
C ALA A 175 -5.49 10.62 -16.70
N PHE A 176 -5.21 10.35 -15.42
CA PHE A 176 -4.37 11.21 -14.59
C PHE A 176 -2.95 11.39 -15.15
N LEU A 177 -2.35 10.35 -15.76
CA LEU A 177 -0.99 10.43 -16.31
C LEU A 177 -0.91 11.02 -17.71
N ASN A 178 -2.03 11.07 -18.44
CA ASN A 178 -2.09 11.64 -19.80
C ASN A 178 -2.62 13.08 -19.82
N GLU A 179 -3.21 13.54 -18.72
CA GLU A 179 -3.63 14.93 -18.53
C GLU A 179 -2.49 15.81 -17.96
N PRO A 180 -2.57 17.15 -18.10
CA PRO A 180 -1.70 18.05 -17.36
C PRO A 180 -1.78 17.76 -15.84
N ALA A 181 -0.66 17.91 -15.14
CA ALA A 181 -0.64 17.68 -13.69
C ALA A 181 -1.66 18.61 -13.01
N PRO A 182 -2.53 18.09 -12.12
CA PRO A 182 -3.51 18.92 -11.45
C PRO A 182 -2.84 19.83 -10.42
N GLU A 183 -3.61 20.80 -9.93
CA GLU A 183 -3.24 21.52 -8.71
C GLU A 183 -3.66 20.67 -7.50
N GLY A 184 -2.68 20.18 -6.73
CA GLY A 184 -2.92 19.46 -5.49
C GLY A 184 -3.16 17.96 -5.66
N VAL A 185 -3.88 17.37 -4.70
CA VAL A 185 -4.09 15.92 -4.58
C VAL A 185 -5.55 15.58 -4.82
N ARG A 186 -5.80 14.65 -5.74
CA ARG A 186 -7.11 14.05 -5.98
C ARG A 186 -7.19 12.69 -5.31
N VAL A 187 -8.32 12.39 -4.68
CA VAL A 187 -8.63 11.05 -4.16
C VAL A 187 -9.67 10.41 -5.07
N ALA A 188 -9.43 9.18 -5.51
CA ALA A 188 -10.37 8.38 -6.28
C ALA A 188 -10.53 7.01 -5.62
N GLY A 189 -11.76 6.68 -5.24
CA GLY A 189 -12.08 5.43 -4.57
C GLY A 189 -12.81 4.46 -5.49
N PHE A 190 -12.46 3.17 -5.41
CA PHE A 190 -13.05 2.10 -6.20
C PHE A 190 -13.51 0.93 -5.32
N PRO A 191 -14.75 0.42 -5.52
CA PRO A 191 -15.79 0.98 -6.40
C PRO A 191 -16.30 2.33 -5.88
N ALA A 192 -16.64 3.26 -6.78
CA ALA A 192 -17.01 4.63 -6.42
C ALA A 192 -18.19 4.71 -5.44
N SER A 193 -19.18 3.83 -5.62
CA SER A 193 -20.39 3.71 -4.78
C SER A 193 -20.11 3.40 -3.30
N TRP A 194 -18.90 2.96 -2.95
CA TRP A 194 -18.52 2.71 -1.56
C TRP A 194 -18.08 3.97 -0.81
N TRP A 195 -17.69 5.02 -1.54
CA TRP A 195 -17.06 6.22 -1.00
C TRP A 195 -17.95 7.47 -1.02
N GLU A 196 -19.12 7.37 -1.67
CA GLU A 196 -20.20 8.37 -1.62
C GLU A 196 -20.96 8.31 -0.28
#